data_AF-A0A920GS94-F1
#
_entry.id   AF-A0A920GS94-F1
#
_cell.length_a   1.000
_cell.length_b   1.000
_cell.length_c   1.000
_cell.angle_alpha   90.00
_cell.angle_beta   90.00
_cell.angle_gamma   90.00
#
_symmetry.space_group_name_H-M   'P 1'
#
loop_
_entity.id
_entity.type
_entity.pdbx_description
1 polymer ?
#
loop_
_entity_poly.entity_id
_entity_poly.type
_entity_poly.pdbx_seq_one_letter_code
_entity_poly.pdbx_strand_id
1 'polypeptide(L)'
;MIACKTHIALGSSAQDTSKGHGALTDKSLIEETKKVYGWSQDAFFVPTEVKAAWETIGQKGHEEELSWENRFSAISQKKQSEFLRIYSMEVPVALNKAINKFKKTIAFDQPKVATRKSSEMVLNVINPIMTETIGGSADLSGSNNTKSTDMTVFDVNNRLGRYVHWGVREHGMAAAMNGMALHGGLRPYGGTFMCFTDYARPSMRLAALMKIPTIFVMTHDSIGLGEDGPTHQPVEHLAISRAHQILSFFDQQTVLKQQKHGNWLYNPKARLPFSL
;
A
#
# COMPACT_ATOMS: atom_id res chain seq x y z
N MET A 1 -19.96 11.31 0.34
CA MET A 1 -19.37 12.61 -0.03
C MET A 1 -20.16 13.69 0.66
N ILE A 2 -19.50 14.60 1.38
CA ILE A 2 -20.13 15.82 1.92
C ILE A 2 -19.57 16.99 1.12
N ALA A 3 -20.44 17.77 0.46
CA ALA A 3 -20.03 18.91 -0.35
C ALA A 3 -20.08 20.19 0.50
N CYS A 4 -18.91 20.63 0.99
CA CYS A 4 -18.80 21.87 1.76
C CYS A 4 -18.60 23.06 0.80
N LYS A 5 -19.59 23.96 0.70
CA LYS A 5 -19.43 25.22 -0.02
C LYS A 5 -18.62 26.19 0.84
N THR A 6 -17.44 26.59 0.37
CA THR A 6 -16.52 27.48 1.09
C THR A 6 -16.08 28.66 0.22
N HIS A 7 -15.51 29.68 0.85
CA HIS A 7 -14.83 30.79 0.17
C HIS A 7 -13.32 30.61 0.36
N ILE A 8 -12.57 30.52 -0.74
CA ILE A 8 -11.10 30.42 -0.66
C ILE A 8 -10.51 31.75 -0.22
N ALA A 9 -9.51 31.72 0.66
CA ALA A 9 -8.85 32.91 1.17
C ALA A 9 -9.82 33.97 1.74
N LEU A 10 -10.92 33.50 2.37
CA LEU A 10 -11.94 34.31 3.02
C LEU A 10 -11.28 35.47 3.82
N GLY A 11 -11.87 36.66 3.73
CA GLY A 11 -11.42 37.85 4.47
C GLY A 11 -10.15 38.52 3.94
N SER A 12 -9.49 37.97 2.92
CA SER A 12 -8.35 38.60 2.26
C SER A 12 -8.77 39.32 0.96
N SER A 13 -7.94 40.22 0.44
CA SER A 13 -8.17 40.83 -0.88
C SER A 13 -8.04 39.85 -2.05
N ALA A 14 -7.56 38.62 -1.78
CA ALA A 14 -7.48 37.52 -2.75
C ALA A 14 -8.68 36.55 -2.66
N GLN A 15 -9.67 36.83 -1.80
CA GLN A 15 -10.84 35.97 -1.61
C GLN A 15 -11.53 35.63 -2.94
N ASP A 16 -11.92 34.36 -3.10
CA ASP A 16 -12.64 33.86 -4.27
C ASP A 16 -11.87 34.03 -5.61
N THR A 17 -10.55 34.21 -5.53
CA THR A 17 -9.65 34.27 -6.70
C THR A 17 -8.58 33.18 -6.66
N SER A 18 -7.99 32.87 -7.82
CA SER A 18 -6.88 31.92 -7.93
C SER A 18 -5.63 32.32 -7.14
N LYS A 19 -5.45 33.62 -6.85
CA LYS A 19 -4.33 34.13 -6.03
C LYS A 19 -4.39 33.61 -4.60
N GLY A 20 -5.59 33.27 -4.10
CA GLY A 20 -5.78 32.69 -2.77
C GLY A 20 -5.25 31.26 -2.60
N HIS A 21 -4.83 30.59 -3.68
CA HIS A 21 -4.45 29.17 -3.63
C HIS A 21 -3.05 28.90 -3.08
N GLY A 22 -2.04 29.70 -3.45
CA GLY A 22 -0.63 29.33 -3.19
C GLY A 22 0.32 30.48 -2.89
N ALA A 23 -0.16 31.71 -2.70
CA ALA A 23 0.68 32.91 -2.64
C ALA A 23 0.31 33.91 -1.53
N LEU A 24 -0.28 33.44 -0.42
CA LEU A 24 -0.69 34.29 0.72
C LEU A 24 0.46 34.52 1.72
N THR A 25 1.60 35.01 1.24
CA THR A 25 2.80 35.25 2.08
C THR A 25 3.13 36.74 2.25
N ASP A 26 2.38 37.62 1.59
CA ASP A 26 2.59 39.06 1.68
C ASP A 26 2.19 39.60 3.07
N LYS A 27 3.07 40.42 3.67
CA LYS A 27 2.86 40.93 5.03
C LYS A 27 1.66 41.88 5.10
N SER A 28 1.48 42.76 4.11
CA SER A 28 0.37 43.72 4.10
C SER A 28 -0.97 42.99 4.00
N LEU A 29 -1.04 41.96 3.15
CA LEU A 29 -2.21 41.10 3.02
C LEU A 29 -2.55 40.39 4.32
N ILE A 30 -1.55 39.86 5.03
CA ILE A 30 -1.74 39.21 6.34
C ILE A 30 -2.29 40.22 7.36
N GLU A 31 -1.71 41.42 7.43
CA GLU A 31 -2.16 42.48 8.35
C GLU A 31 -3.59 42.96 8.05
N GLU A 32 -3.94 43.15 6.78
CA GLU A 32 -5.29 43.50 6.35
C GLU A 32 -6.29 42.39 6.70
N THR A 33 -5.95 41.14 6.44
CA THR A 33 -6.80 39.99 6.76
C THR A 33 -6.99 39.85 8.26
N LYS A 34 -5.93 40.07 9.06
CA LYS A 34 -6.02 40.12 10.52
C LYS A 34 -7.01 41.19 10.99
N LYS A 35 -6.98 42.39 10.40
CA LYS A 35 -7.94 43.47 10.72
C LYS A 35 -9.38 43.06 10.41
N VAL A 36 -9.63 42.38 9.28
CA VAL A 36 -10.97 41.86 8.93
C VAL A 36 -11.50 40.87 9.99
N TYR A 37 -10.62 40.05 10.54
CA TYR A 37 -10.97 39.10 11.62
C TYR A 37 -10.94 39.70 13.04
N GLY A 38 -10.60 40.98 13.19
CA GLY A 38 -10.39 41.59 14.50
C GLY A 38 -9.22 40.97 15.28
N TRP A 39 -8.24 40.37 14.58
CA TRP A 39 -7.11 39.67 15.18
C TRP A 39 -5.91 40.61 15.42
N SER A 40 -5.60 40.88 16.68
CA SER A 40 -4.49 41.78 17.07
C SER A 40 -3.25 41.06 17.56
N GLN A 41 -3.25 39.73 17.62
CA GLN A 41 -2.17 38.96 18.23
C GLN A 41 -1.01 38.70 17.24
N ASP A 42 0.16 38.40 17.82
CA ASP A 42 1.38 38.08 17.08
C ASP A 42 1.25 36.82 16.22
N ALA A 43 2.21 36.64 15.31
CA ALA A 43 2.30 35.43 14.51
C ALA A 43 2.48 34.19 15.41
N PHE A 44 1.77 33.11 15.09
CA PHE A 44 1.79 31.84 15.84
C PHE A 44 1.30 31.92 17.30
N PHE A 45 0.62 33.01 17.68
CA PHE A 45 -0.08 33.08 18.97
C PHE A 45 -1.31 32.17 18.96
N VAL A 46 -1.44 31.32 19.98
CA VAL A 46 -2.60 30.45 20.19
C VAL A 46 -3.31 30.87 21.49
N PRO A 47 -4.55 31.38 21.42
CA PRO A 47 -5.29 31.78 22.62
C PRO A 47 -5.54 30.59 23.55
N THR A 48 -5.49 30.84 24.86
CA THR A 48 -5.62 29.80 25.89
C THR A 48 -6.96 29.07 25.78
N GLU A 49 -8.04 29.79 25.49
CA GLU A 49 -9.38 29.24 25.31
C GLU A 49 -9.50 28.33 24.09
N VAL A 50 -8.82 28.68 22.98
CA VAL A 50 -8.78 27.83 21.78
C VAL A 50 -7.98 26.56 22.08
N LYS A 51 -6.81 26.69 22.71
CA LYS A 51 -6.01 25.54 23.15
C LYS A 51 -6.82 24.61 24.05
N ALA A 52 -7.48 25.16 25.07
CA ALA A 52 -8.29 24.38 26.01
C ALA A 52 -9.43 23.65 25.29
N ALA A 53 -10.12 24.30 24.35
CA ALA A 53 -11.19 23.67 23.57
C ALA A 53 -10.66 22.48 22.73
N TRP A 54 -9.49 22.63 22.09
CA TRP A 54 -8.85 21.53 21.35
C TRP A 54 -8.40 20.40 22.26
N GLU A 55 -7.88 20.70 23.45
CA GLU A 55 -7.51 19.68 24.45
C GLU A 55 -8.74 18.90 24.95
N THR A 56 -9.86 19.57 25.20
CA THR A 56 -11.14 18.91 25.53
C THR A 56 -11.63 17.99 24.41
N ILE A 57 -11.47 18.39 23.14
CA ILE A 57 -11.81 17.51 22.00
C ILE A 57 -10.87 16.30 21.97
N GLY A 58 -9.56 16.50 22.16
CA GLY A 58 -8.56 15.44 22.16
C GLY A 58 -8.77 14.40 23.28
N GLN A 59 -9.30 14.83 24.44
CA GLN A 59 -9.60 13.94 25.56
C GLN A 59 -10.66 12.88 25.25
N LYS A 60 -11.56 13.13 24.28
CA LYS A 60 -12.64 12.17 23.92
C LYS A 60 -12.11 10.82 23.45
N GLY A 61 -10.93 10.80 22.82
CA GLY A 61 -10.32 9.56 22.34
C GLY A 61 -9.87 8.63 23.47
N HIS A 62 -9.59 9.16 24.67
CA HIS A 62 -9.04 8.39 25.78
C HIS A 62 -10.01 7.30 26.28
N GLU A 63 -11.28 7.65 26.46
CA GLU A 63 -12.29 6.68 26.93
C GLU A 63 -12.56 5.59 25.88
N GLU A 64 -12.57 5.96 24.60
CA GLU A 64 -12.75 5.00 23.49
C GLU A 64 -11.56 4.04 23.36
N GLU A 65 -10.34 4.55 23.50
CA GLU A 65 -9.11 3.76 23.51
C GLU A 65 -9.08 2.81 24.69
N LEU A 66 -9.32 3.29 25.91
CA LEU A 66 -9.38 2.45 27.12
C LEU A 66 -10.46 1.36 26.99
N SER A 67 -11.62 1.71 26.44
CA SER A 67 -12.69 0.75 26.15
C SER A 67 -12.26 -0.31 25.15
N TRP A 68 -11.51 0.06 24.11
CA TRP A 68 -10.93 -0.86 23.15
C TRP A 68 -9.87 -1.76 23.78
N GLU A 69 -8.95 -1.21 24.57
CA GLU A 69 -7.90 -1.95 25.28
C GLU A 69 -8.49 -2.99 26.23
N ASN A 70 -9.56 -2.64 26.95
CA ASN A 70 -10.29 -3.58 27.81
C ASN A 70 -10.94 -4.73 27.02
N ARG A 71 -11.51 -4.45 25.84
CA ARG A 71 -12.02 -5.51 24.96
C ARG A 71 -10.89 -6.38 24.41
N PHE A 72 -9.75 -5.77 24.09
CA PHE A 72 -8.58 -6.47 23.56
C PHE A 72 -7.89 -7.34 24.63
N SER A 73 -7.80 -6.90 25.88
CA SER A 73 -7.24 -7.70 26.97
C SER A 73 -8.13 -8.89 27.34
N ALA A 74 -9.45 -8.78 27.10
CA ALA A 74 -10.41 -9.84 27.37
C ALA A 74 -10.44 -10.99 26.34
N ILE A 75 -9.85 -10.81 25.14
CA ILE A 75 -9.75 -11.91 24.16
C ILE A 75 -8.58 -12.85 24.51
N SER A 76 -8.60 -14.08 23.99
CA SER A 76 -7.55 -15.07 24.27
C SER A 76 -6.15 -14.56 23.93
N GLN A 77 -5.14 -14.93 24.74
CA GLN A 77 -3.73 -14.59 24.51
C GLN A 77 -3.26 -14.89 23.08
N LYS A 78 -3.69 -16.02 22.52
CA LYS A 78 -3.37 -16.41 21.13
C LYS A 78 -3.81 -15.36 20.11
N LYS A 79 -5.04 -14.85 20.24
CA LYS A 79 -5.59 -13.82 19.33
C LYS A 79 -4.90 -12.47 19.54
N GLN A 80 -4.56 -12.12 20.78
CA GLN A 80 -3.80 -10.89 21.06
C GLN A 80 -2.41 -10.94 20.41
N SER A 81 -1.67 -12.04 20.61
CA SER A 81 -0.35 -12.23 19.99
C SER A 81 -0.40 -12.23 18.46
N GLU A 82 -1.42 -12.87 17.87
CA GLU A 82 -1.63 -12.85 16.42
C GLU A 82 -1.88 -11.42 15.91
N PHE A 83 -2.76 -10.67 16.57
CA PHE A 83 -3.06 -9.28 16.23
C PHE A 83 -1.80 -8.39 16.31
N LEU A 84 -1.06 -8.46 17.42
CA LEU A 84 0.16 -7.68 17.64
C LEU A 84 1.25 -8.02 16.62
N ARG A 85 1.42 -9.31 16.29
CA ARG A 85 2.33 -9.76 15.22
C ARG A 85 1.98 -9.14 13.88
N ILE A 86 0.69 -9.18 13.50
CA ILE A 86 0.20 -8.64 12.22
C ILE A 86 0.46 -7.13 12.17
N TYR A 87 0.07 -6.38 13.21
CA TYR A 87 0.23 -4.92 13.25
C TYR A 87 1.71 -4.48 13.35
N SER A 88 2.56 -5.30 13.96
CA SER A 88 4.01 -5.09 13.98
C SER A 88 4.69 -5.48 12.65
N MET A 89 3.92 -5.99 11.68
CA MET A 89 4.40 -6.52 10.41
C MET A 89 5.49 -7.59 10.57
N GLU A 90 5.38 -8.41 11.61
CA GLU A 90 6.23 -9.58 11.78
C GLU A 90 5.67 -10.75 10.96
N VAL A 91 6.56 -11.62 10.47
CA VAL A 91 6.16 -12.82 9.72
C VAL A 91 6.03 -14.02 10.66
N PRO A 92 5.06 -14.93 10.45
CA PRO A 92 4.96 -16.14 11.28
C PRO A 92 6.20 -17.02 11.12
N VAL A 93 6.69 -17.60 12.23
CA VAL A 93 7.83 -18.56 12.21
C VAL A 93 7.57 -19.73 11.24
N ALA A 94 6.31 -20.17 11.15
CA ALA A 94 5.87 -21.24 10.25
C ALA A 94 6.16 -20.94 8.77
N LEU A 95 6.14 -19.66 8.38
CA LEU A 95 6.34 -19.24 6.99
C LEU A 95 7.75 -19.61 6.50
N ASN A 96 8.79 -19.34 7.28
CA ASN A 96 10.17 -19.67 6.91
C ASN A 96 10.36 -21.16 6.66
N LYS A 97 9.74 -22.01 7.50
CA LYS A 97 9.77 -23.46 7.33
C LYS A 97 9.06 -23.89 6.05
N ALA A 98 7.88 -23.33 5.76
CA ALA A 98 7.10 -23.63 4.56
C ALA A 98 7.84 -23.22 3.28
N ILE A 99 8.38 -22.00 3.25
CA ILE A 99 9.18 -21.49 2.12
C ILE A 99 10.43 -22.34 1.90
N ASN A 100 11.15 -22.73 2.95
CA ASN A 100 12.33 -23.58 2.81
C ASN A 100 12.00 -24.99 2.31
N LYS A 101 10.87 -25.56 2.74
CA LYS A 101 10.37 -26.83 2.20
C LYS A 101 10.05 -26.68 0.71
N PHE A 102 9.29 -25.65 0.35
CA PHE A 102 8.92 -25.38 -1.04
C PHE A 102 10.16 -25.19 -1.94
N LYS A 103 11.16 -24.42 -1.49
CA LYS A 103 12.44 -24.26 -2.21
C LYS A 103 13.12 -25.60 -2.51
N LYS A 104 13.18 -26.51 -1.53
CA LYS A 104 13.77 -27.85 -1.73
C LYS A 104 13.01 -28.65 -2.77
N THR A 105 11.68 -28.62 -2.73
CA THR A 105 10.82 -29.26 -3.73
C THR A 105 11.10 -28.71 -5.13
N ILE A 106 11.07 -27.39 -5.32
CA ILE A 106 11.31 -26.77 -6.64
C ILE A 106 12.73 -27.02 -7.16
N ALA A 107 13.73 -27.01 -6.27
CA ALA A 107 15.12 -27.30 -6.65
C ALA A 107 15.31 -28.76 -7.13
N PHE A 108 14.54 -29.69 -6.56
CA PHE A 108 14.56 -31.10 -6.94
C PHE A 108 13.74 -31.36 -8.21
N ASP A 109 12.48 -30.89 -8.24
CA ASP A 109 11.54 -31.17 -9.34
C ASP A 109 11.87 -30.38 -10.62
N GLN A 110 12.53 -29.22 -10.49
CA GLN A 110 12.91 -28.33 -11.59
C GLN A 110 11.79 -28.08 -12.63
N PRO A 111 10.59 -27.64 -12.19
CA PRO A 111 9.47 -27.46 -13.10
C PRO A 111 9.76 -26.38 -14.14
N LYS A 112 9.43 -26.66 -15.40
CA LYS A 112 9.52 -25.70 -16.51
C LYS A 112 8.24 -24.87 -16.57
N VAL A 113 8.18 -23.82 -15.75
CA VAL A 113 7.02 -22.92 -15.66
C VAL A 113 7.44 -21.46 -15.84
N ALA A 114 6.53 -20.64 -16.38
CA ALA A 114 6.73 -19.20 -16.48
C ALA A 114 6.80 -18.56 -15.09
N THR A 115 7.51 -17.43 -14.95
CA THR A 115 7.66 -16.72 -13.67
C THR A 115 6.33 -16.31 -13.03
N ARG A 116 5.34 -15.91 -13.82
CA ARG A 116 3.96 -15.67 -13.32
C ARG A 116 3.34 -16.91 -12.65
N LYS A 117 3.61 -18.11 -13.16
CA LYS A 117 3.13 -19.37 -12.58
C LYS A 117 3.95 -19.73 -11.35
N SER A 118 5.25 -19.49 -11.37
CA SER A 118 6.10 -19.61 -10.17
C SER A 118 5.60 -18.69 -9.04
N SER A 119 5.21 -17.46 -9.37
CA SER A 119 4.64 -16.49 -8.43
C SER A 119 3.37 -17.02 -7.77
N GLU A 120 2.44 -17.57 -8.57
CA GLU A 120 1.25 -18.23 -8.07
C GLU A 120 1.57 -19.42 -7.14
N MET A 121 2.57 -20.24 -7.50
CA MET A 121 2.99 -21.37 -6.66
C MET A 121 3.52 -20.89 -5.31
N VAL A 122 4.25 -19.76 -5.28
CA VAL A 122 4.70 -19.12 -4.03
C VAL A 122 3.51 -18.56 -3.24
N LEU A 123 2.57 -17.88 -3.89
CA LEU A 123 1.35 -17.38 -3.26
C LEU A 123 0.52 -18.50 -2.61
N ASN A 124 0.45 -19.68 -3.23
CA ASN A 124 -0.21 -20.86 -2.68
C ASN A 124 0.49 -21.43 -1.41
N VAL A 125 1.75 -21.06 -1.16
CA VAL A 125 2.46 -21.40 0.08
C VAL A 125 2.31 -20.31 1.14
N ILE A 126 2.34 -19.04 0.72
CA ILE A 126 2.30 -17.88 1.64
C ILE A 126 0.89 -17.67 2.21
N ASN A 127 -0.13 -17.61 1.35
CA ASN A 127 -1.47 -17.14 1.70
C ASN A 127 -2.21 -17.99 2.75
N PRO A 128 -2.03 -19.33 2.81
CA PRO A 128 -2.60 -20.14 3.88
C PRO A 128 -1.97 -19.90 5.26
N ILE A 129 -0.76 -19.34 5.32
CA ILE A 129 -0.03 -19.08 6.58
C ILE A 129 -0.19 -17.63 7.01
N MET A 130 -0.11 -16.69 6.06
CA MET A 130 -0.24 -15.27 6.31
C MET A 130 -1.66 -14.82 5.99
N THR A 131 -2.57 -14.97 6.96
CA THR A 131 -3.99 -14.60 6.75
C THR A 131 -4.20 -13.09 6.60
N GLU A 132 -3.21 -12.27 6.96
CA GLU A 132 -3.20 -10.83 6.72
C GLU A 132 -2.91 -10.43 5.26
N THR A 133 -2.60 -11.38 4.37
CA THR A 133 -2.44 -11.06 2.95
C THR A 133 -3.79 -10.85 2.28
N ILE A 134 -3.86 -9.82 1.45
CA ILE A 134 -5.04 -9.52 0.63
C ILE A 134 -4.58 -9.26 -0.80
N GLY A 135 -5.02 -10.14 -1.69
CA GLY A 135 -4.64 -10.16 -3.09
C GLY A 135 -5.66 -9.47 -3.99
N GLY A 136 -5.28 -9.27 -5.24
CA GLY A 136 -6.21 -8.87 -6.28
C GLY A 136 -5.54 -8.76 -7.64
N SER A 137 -6.33 -8.36 -8.63
CA SER A 137 -5.83 -7.99 -9.95
C SER A 137 -6.77 -6.97 -10.61
N ALA A 138 -6.20 -6.11 -11.44
CA ALA A 138 -6.92 -5.18 -12.28
C ALA A 138 -7.56 -5.91 -13.48
N ASP A 139 -8.56 -6.77 -13.20
CA ASP A 139 -9.29 -7.62 -14.16
C ASP A 139 -8.44 -8.66 -14.92
N LEU A 140 -7.17 -8.84 -14.53
CA LEU A 140 -6.23 -9.74 -15.18
C LEU A 140 -5.91 -10.97 -14.31
N SER A 141 -6.86 -11.42 -13.48
CA SER A 141 -6.64 -12.43 -12.44
C SER A 141 -6.04 -13.73 -12.99
N GLY A 142 -6.61 -14.26 -14.07
CA GLY A 142 -6.14 -15.48 -14.75
C GLY A 142 -4.88 -15.27 -15.59
N SER A 143 -4.54 -14.02 -15.93
CA SER A 143 -3.34 -13.70 -16.71
C SER A 143 -2.13 -13.45 -15.81
N ASN A 144 -2.35 -12.80 -14.67
CA ASN A 144 -1.33 -12.49 -13.68
C ASN A 144 -1.07 -13.64 -12.70
N ASN A 145 -2.04 -14.55 -12.52
CA ASN A 145 -2.03 -15.63 -11.55
C ASN A 145 -1.86 -15.17 -10.09
N THR A 146 -2.63 -14.16 -9.67
CA THR A 146 -2.53 -13.58 -8.32
C THR A 146 -3.47 -14.20 -7.29
N LYS A 147 -4.37 -15.10 -7.68
CA LYS A 147 -5.34 -15.72 -6.75
C LYS A 147 -4.86 -17.10 -6.31
N SER A 148 -4.59 -17.27 -5.01
CA SER A 148 -4.34 -18.60 -4.44
C SER A 148 -5.62 -19.40 -4.31
N THR A 149 -5.48 -20.73 -4.26
CA THR A 149 -6.60 -21.67 -4.18
C THR A 149 -7.40 -21.54 -2.88
N ASP A 150 -6.80 -21.07 -1.79
CA ASP A 150 -7.43 -20.88 -0.49
C ASP A 150 -8.24 -19.57 -0.37
N MET A 151 -8.13 -18.67 -1.34
CA MET A 151 -8.71 -17.32 -1.25
C MET A 151 -10.13 -17.25 -1.82
N THR A 152 -11.04 -16.69 -1.02
CA THR A 152 -12.38 -16.29 -1.45
C THR A 152 -12.44 -14.81 -1.78
N VAL A 153 -13.42 -14.43 -2.60
CA VAL A 153 -13.60 -13.05 -3.09
C VAL A 153 -14.07 -12.16 -1.95
N PHE A 154 -13.44 -10.99 -1.80
CA PHE A 154 -13.91 -9.92 -0.93
C PHE A 154 -14.95 -9.10 -1.68
N ASP A 155 -16.18 -9.08 -1.19
CA ASP A 155 -17.28 -8.30 -1.75
C ASP A 155 -18.26 -7.84 -0.65
N VAL A 156 -19.39 -7.27 -1.06
CA VAL A 156 -20.40 -6.76 -0.13
C VAL A 156 -21.03 -7.83 0.74
N ASN A 157 -21.10 -9.07 0.25
CA ASN A 157 -21.69 -10.23 0.91
C ASN A 157 -20.64 -11.08 1.63
N ASN A 158 -19.38 -11.05 1.19
CA ASN A 158 -18.26 -11.76 1.82
C ASN A 158 -17.14 -10.80 2.25
N ARG A 159 -17.25 -10.27 3.47
CA ARG A 159 -16.22 -9.39 4.07
C ARG A 159 -15.01 -10.13 4.64
N LEU A 160 -15.04 -11.46 4.66
CA LEU A 160 -13.91 -12.30 5.07
C LEU A 160 -13.04 -12.74 3.88
N GLY A 161 -13.47 -12.42 2.65
CA GLY A 161 -12.68 -12.67 1.46
C GLY A 161 -11.34 -11.94 1.50
N ARG A 162 -10.34 -12.53 0.85
CA ARG A 162 -8.97 -11.98 0.76
C ARG A 162 -8.52 -11.75 -0.68
N TYR A 163 -9.46 -11.73 -1.62
CA TYR A 163 -9.18 -11.46 -3.03
C TYR A 163 -10.12 -10.39 -3.58
N VAL A 164 -9.57 -9.27 -4.05
CA VAL A 164 -10.33 -8.14 -4.58
C VAL A 164 -10.29 -8.14 -6.11
N HIS A 165 -11.47 -8.09 -6.73
CA HIS A 165 -11.61 -7.79 -8.16
C HIS A 165 -11.64 -6.28 -8.36
N TRP A 166 -10.51 -5.69 -8.74
CA TRP A 166 -10.40 -4.24 -8.89
C TRP A 166 -11.08 -3.69 -10.16
N GLY A 167 -11.34 -4.56 -11.15
CA GLY A 167 -11.65 -4.15 -12.52
C GLY A 167 -10.44 -3.51 -13.21
N VAL A 168 -10.60 -3.01 -14.43
CA VAL A 168 -9.53 -2.31 -15.19
C VAL A 168 -9.26 -0.93 -14.59
N ARG A 169 -8.57 -0.92 -13.44
CA ARG A 169 -8.39 0.26 -12.57
C ARG A 169 -7.03 0.25 -11.88
N GLU A 170 -5.94 0.17 -12.63
CA GLU A 170 -4.56 0.06 -12.11
C GLU A 170 -4.22 1.18 -11.12
N HIS A 171 -4.56 2.43 -11.47
CA HIS A 171 -4.32 3.57 -10.58
C HIS A 171 -5.13 3.46 -9.28
N GLY A 172 -6.43 3.16 -9.39
CA GLY A 172 -7.32 2.99 -8.24
C GLY A 172 -6.90 1.83 -7.35
N MET A 173 -6.52 0.69 -7.94
CA MET A 173 -5.95 -0.47 -7.25
C MET A 173 -4.70 -0.07 -6.46
N ALA A 174 -3.73 0.56 -7.10
CA ALA A 174 -2.49 0.97 -6.44
C ALA A 174 -2.73 1.96 -5.29
N ALA A 175 -3.60 2.96 -5.50
CA ALA A 175 -3.95 3.94 -4.47
C ALA A 175 -4.68 3.29 -3.28
N ALA A 176 -5.64 2.40 -3.55
CA ALA A 176 -6.39 1.70 -2.52
C ALA A 176 -5.49 0.77 -1.71
N MET A 177 -4.61 -0.01 -2.37
CA MET A 177 -3.62 -0.85 -1.68
C MET A 177 -2.70 -0.02 -0.77
N ASN A 178 -2.28 1.16 -1.20
CA ASN A 178 -1.51 2.05 -0.33
C ASN A 178 -2.30 2.47 0.92
N GLY A 179 -3.59 2.80 0.77
CA GLY A 179 -4.48 3.07 1.90
C GLY A 179 -4.61 1.87 2.84
N MET A 180 -4.70 0.66 2.30
CA MET A 180 -4.76 -0.58 3.10
C MET A 180 -3.47 -0.82 3.89
N ALA A 181 -2.30 -0.56 3.29
CA ALA A 181 -1.02 -0.67 3.98
C ALA A 181 -0.87 0.40 5.08
N LEU A 182 -1.31 1.64 4.83
CA LEU A 182 -1.29 2.75 5.80
C LEU A 182 -2.26 2.52 6.96
N HIS A 183 -3.42 1.91 6.71
CA HIS A 183 -4.36 1.52 7.75
C HIS A 183 -3.74 0.53 8.75
N GLY A 184 -2.80 -0.30 8.27
CA GLY A 184 -2.21 -1.38 9.07
C GLY A 184 -3.12 -2.60 9.16
N GLY A 185 -2.58 -3.69 9.68
CA GLY A 185 -3.31 -4.95 9.81
C GLY A 185 -3.36 -5.82 8.54
N LEU A 186 -2.87 -5.32 7.39
CA LEU A 186 -2.97 -5.98 6.09
C LEU A 186 -1.66 -5.90 5.30
N ARG A 187 -1.45 -6.89 4.42
CA ARG A 187 -0.36 -6.93 3.42
C ARG A 187 -0.95 -7.03 2.01
N PRO A 188 -1.22 -5.89 1.36
CA PRO A 188 -1.88 -5.89 0.06
C PRO A 188 -0.92 -6.23 -1.07
N TYR A 189 -1.40 -7.04 -2.02
CA TYR A 189 -0.75 -7.23 -3.31
C TYR A 189 -1.75 -7.19 -4.46
N GLY A 190 -1.33 -6.65 -5.61
CA GLY A 190 -2.20 -6.44 -6.77
C GLY A 190 -1.47 -6.68 -8.08
N GLY A 191 -2.14 -7.36 -9.01
CA GLY A 191 -1.60 -7.70 -10.32
C GLY A 191 -2.10 -6.83 -11.47
N THR A 192 -1.20 -6.51 -12.39
CA THR A 192 -1.53 -6.08 -13.77
C THR A 192 -0.36 -6.46 -14.71
N PHE A 193 -0.38 -6.01 -15.96
CA PHE A 193 0.74 -6.15 -16.88
C PHE A 193 1.80 -5.07 -16.64
N MET A 194 3.06 -5.41 -16.91
CA MET A 194 4.19 -4.50 -16.72
C MET A 194 4.06 -3.23 -17.58
N CYS A 195 3.50 -3.35 -18.80
CA CYS A 195 3.19 -2.19 -19.65
C CYS A 195 2.13 -1.25 -19.04
N PHE A 196 1.26 -1.74 -18.16
CA PHE A 196 0.22 -0.93 -17.52
C PHE A 196 0.70 -0.32 -16.19
N THR A 197 1.97 -0.51 -15.82
CA THR A 197 2.57 0.25 -14.70
C THR A 197 2.47 1.75 -14.91
N ASP A 198 2.40 2.22 -16.15
CA ASP A 198 2.21 3.61 -16.53
C ASP A 198 0.92 4.21 -15.96
N TYR A 199 -0.15 3.42 -15.91
CA TYR A 199 -1.42 3.82 -15.29
C TYR A 199 -1.33 3.84 -13.76
N ALA A 200 -0.56 2.95 -13.14
CA ALA A 200 -0.40 2.87 -11.68
C ALA A 200 0.70 3.77 -11.10
N ARG A 201 1.59 4.30 -11.95
CA ARG A 201 2.87 4.89 -11.56
C ARG A 201 2.79 5.98 -10.49
N PRO A 202 1.84 6.94 -10.53
CA PRO A 202 1.77 7.97 -9.50
C PRO A 202 1.55 7.38 -8.10
N SER A 203 0.71 6.35 -8.00
CA SER A 203 0.45 5.65 -6.73
C SER A 203 1.60 4.74 -6.31
N MET A 204 2.29 4.08 -7.25
CA MET A 204 3.52 3.33 -6.94
C MET A 204 4.62 4.26 -6.40
N ARG A 205 4.75 5.47 -6.96
CA ARG A 205 5.68 6.49 -6.46
C ARG A 205 5.34 6.91 -5.03
N LEU A 206 4.06 7.09 -4.71
CA LEU A 206 3.64 7.39 -3.34
C LEU A 206 3.96 6.25 -2.37
N ALA A 207 3.79 4.99 -2.79
CA ALA A 207 4.17 3.84 -1.96
C ALA A 207 5.64 3.89 -1.54
N ALA A 208 6.53 4.21 -2.49
CA ALA A 208 7.97 4.37 -2.23
C ALA A 208 8.27 5.56 -1.30
N LEU A 209 7.64 6.73 -1.53
CA LEU A 209 7.83 7.92 -0.70
C LEU A 209 7.34 7.72 0.75
N MET A 210 6.22 7.04 0.91
CA MET A 210 5.63 6.72 2.22
C MET A 210 6.33 5.54 2.90
N LYS A 211 7.25 4.85 2.19
CA LYS A 211 7.99 3.66 2.67
C LYS A 211 7.05 2.55 3.16
N ILE A 212 5.95 2.34 2.46
CA ILE A 212 4.98 1.30 2.78
C ILE A 212 5.22 0.03 1.92
N PRO A 213 4.98 -1.17 2.47
CA PRO A 213 5.32 -2.42 1.80
C PRO A 213 4.20 -2.92 0.86
N THR A 214 3.63 -2.04 0.04
CA THR A 214 2.66 -2.44 -0.99
C THR A 214 3.35 -3.29 -2.06
N ILE A 215 2.77 -4.44 -2.40
CA ILE A 215 3.36 -5.37 -3.36
C ILE A 215 2.65 -5.28 -4.71
N PHE A 216 3.42 -5.06 -5.77
CA PHE A 216 2.89 -4.94 -7.13
C PHE A 216 3.36 -6.14 -7.97
N VAL A 217 2.42 -6.98 -8.42
CA VAL A 217 2.71 -8.16 -9.25
C VAL A 217 2.58 -7.79 -10.73
N MET A 218 3.69 -7.43 -11.35
CA MET A 218 3.74 -6.92 -12.73
C MET A 218 4.20 -8.01 -13.70
N THR A 219 3.23 -8.63 -14.38
CA THR A 219 3.49 -9.77 -15.29
C THR A 219 3.63 -9.33 -16.74
N HIS A 220 3.94 -10.25 -17.67
CA HIS A 220 4.11 -9.95 -19.10
C HIS A 220 5.17 -8.85 -19.29
N ASP A 221 6.38 -9.16 -18.85
CA ASP A 221 7.46 -8.21 -18.57
C ASP A 221 8.34 -7.87 -19.78
N SER A 222 8.00 -8.38 -20.98
CA SER A 222 8.83 -8.20 -22.18
C SER A 222 8.07 -8.49 -23.47
N ILE A 223 8.79 -8.40 -24.60
CA ILE A 223 8.34 -8.86 -25.92
C ILE A 223 7.91 -10.34 -25.96
N GLY A 224 8.28 -11.14 -24.96
CA GLY A 224 7.94 -12.56 -24.88
C GLY A 224 6.44 -12.86 -24.73
N LEU A 225 5.60 -11.84 -24.56
CA LEU A 225 4.14 -11.99 -24.61
C LEU A 225 3.61 -12.29 -26.01
N GLY A 226 4.36 -11.93 -27.07
CA GLY A 226 4.01 -12.27 -28.45
C GLY A 226 2.91 -11.39 -29.05
N GLU A 227 1.79 -12.02 -29.38
CA GLU A 227 0.79 -11.57 -30.34
C GLU A 227 0.00 -10.29 -29.94
N ASP A 228 -0.05 -9.93 -28.66
CA ASP A 228 -0.73 -8.67 -28.25
C ASP A 228 0.04 -7.41 -28.71
N GLY A 229 1.28 -7.59 -29.19
CA GLY A 229 2.00 -6.58 -29.94
C GLY A 229 2.54 -5.41 -29.11
N PRO A 230 3.05 -4.36 -29.78
CA PRO A 230 3.88 -3.33 -29.14
C PRO A 230 3.15 -2.50 -28.08
N THR A 231 1.83 -2.43 -28.10
CA THR A 231 1.04 -1.73 -27.07
C THR A 231 1.05 -2.44 -25.72
N HIS A 232 1.37 -3.74 -25.70
CA HIS A 232 1.43 -4.55 -24.49
C HIS A 232 2.86 -4.91 -24.06
N GLN A 233 3.84 -4.69 -24.95
CA GLN A 233 5.23 -5.10 -24.74
C GLN A 233 6.01 -4.00 -24.03
N PRO A 234 6.38 -4.16 -22.75
CA PRO A 234 7.12 -3.13 -22.03
C PRO A 234 8.55 -2.98 -22.58
N VAL A 235 9.01 -1.73 -22.75
CA VAL A 235 10.38 -1.41 -23.19
C VAL A 235 11.12 -0.60 -22.12
N GLU A 236 10.58 0.54 -21.74
CA GLU A 236 11.12 1.54 -20.80
C GLU A 236 10.71 1.31 -19.34
N HIS A 237 9.70 0.47 -19.12
CA HIS A 237 8.96 0.39 -17.86
C HIS A 237 9.84 -0.07 -16.69
N LEU A 238 10.80 -0.97 -16.96
CA LEU A 238 11.79 -1.42 -15.98
C LEU A 238 12.73 -0.28 -15.56
N ALA A 239 13.23 0.50 -16.52
CA ALA A 239 14.13 1.61 -16.26
C ALA A 239 13.42 2.69 -15.43
N ILE A 240 12.18 3.03 -15.79
CA ILE A 240 11.36 3.99 -15.04
C ILE A 240 11.09 3.49 -13.61
N SER A 241 10.77 2.21 -13.44
CA SER A 241 10.53 1.63 -12.12
C SER A 241 11.78 1.67 -11.24
N ARG A 242 12.96 1.36 -11.79
CA ARG A 242 14.24 1.39 -11.07
C ARG A 242 14.74 2.82 -10.77
N ALA A 243 14.35 3.81 -11.58
CA ALA A 243 14.72 5.20 -11.35
C ALA A 243 14.03 5.82 -10.12
N HIS A 244 12.91 5.23 -9.66
CA HIS A 244 12.31 5.62 -8.39
C HIS A 244 13.17 5.11 -7.21
N GLN A 245 13.85 6.03 -6.52
CA GLN A 245 14.54 5.70 -5.27
C GLN A 245 13.54 5.03 -4.31
N ILE A 246 13.98 3.97 -3.61
CA ILE A 246 13.24 3.21 -2.57
C ILE A 246 12.28 2.13 -3.13
N LEU A 247 12.04 2.03 -4.44
CA LEU A 247 11.33 0.87 -5.00
C LEU A 247 12.27 -0.33 -5.13
N SER A 248 11.93 -1.47 -4.52
CA SER A 248 12.64 -2.73 -4.74
C SER A 248 12.03 -3.46 -5.92
N PHE A 249 12.84 -3.78 -6.92
CA PHE A 249 12.41 -4.50 -8.12
C PHE A 249 13.09 -5.87 -8.18
N PHE A 250 12.31 -6.91 -8.48
CA PHE A 250 12.80 -8.28 -8.62
C PHE A 250 12.36 -8.84 -9.98
N ASP A 251 13.34 -9.15 -10.84
CA ASP A 251 13.11 -9.90 -12.09
C ASP A 251 13.57 -11.36 -11.93
N GLN A 252 13.30 -12.16 -12.96
CA GLN A 252 13.75 -13.56 -13.05
C GLN A 252 15.26 -13.71 -12.80
N GLN A 253 16.10 -12.79 -13.30
CA GLN A 253 17.55 -12.87 -13.09
C GLN A 253 17.95 -12.56 -11.64
N THR A 254 17.24 -11.67 -10.98
CA THR A 254 17.41 -11.34 -9.55
C THR A 254 17.03 -12.54 -8.70
N VAL A 255 15.92 -13.20 -9.03
CA VAL A 255 15.48 -14.47 -8.41
C VAL A 255 16.52 -15.57 -8.64
N LEU A 256 16.97 -15.79 -9.88
CA LEU A 256 18.00 -16.79 -10.22
C LEU A 256 19.36 -16.53 -9.55
N LYS A 257 19.76 -15.27 -9.35
CA LYS A 257 20.99 -14.91 -8.62
C LYS A 257 20.86 -15.17 -7.12
N GLN A 258 19.72 -14.84 -6.53
CA GLN A 258 19.43 -15.18 -5.13
C GLN A 258 19.36 -16.70 -4.89
N GLN A 259 18.88 -17.45 -5.89
CA GLN A 259 18.95 -18.92 -6.05
C GLN A 259 20.34 -19.49 -5.82
N LYS A 260 21.35 -18.90 -6.46
CA LYS A 260 22.73 -19.40 -6.42
C LYS A 260 23.48 -19.07 -5.13
N HIS A 261 23.10 -18.01 -4.43
CA HIS A 261 23.85 -17.50 -3.26
C HIS A 261 23.20 -17.80 -1.90
N GLY A 262 22.10 -18.56 -1.86
CA GLY A 262 21.42 -18.93 -0.60
C GLY A 262 20.72 -17.77 0.13
N ASN A 263 20.92 -16.52 -0.30
CA ASN A 263 20.27 -15.32 0.22
C ASN A 263 18.93 -15.10 -0.46
N TRP A 264 17.92 -15.79 0.06
CA TRP A 264 16.56 -15.74 -0.46
C TRP A 264 15.63 -14.92 0.45
N LEU A 265 15.31 -13.70 0.00
CA LEU A 265 13.97 -13.09 0.09
C LEU A 265 13.38 -12.80 1.47
N TYR A 266 14.23 -12.57 2.46
CA TYR A 266 13.81 -11.89 3.67
C TYR A 266 15.01 -11.15 4.25
N ASN A 267 14.96 -9.81 4.25
CA ASN A 267 15.87 -9.02 5.07
C ASN A 267 15.12 -8.58 6.34
N PRO A 268 15.38 -9.23 7.50
CA PRO A 268 14.71 -8.87 8.76
C PRO A 268 14.94 -7.42 9.18
N LYS A 269 16.01 -6.77 8.68
CA LYS A 269 16.30 -5.36 8.95
C LYS A 269 15.64 -4.39 7.97
N ALA A 270 15.17 -4.86 6.81
CA ALA A 270 14.69 -3.96 5.76
C ALA A 270 13.20 -3.62 5.81
N ARG A 271 12.36 -4.36 6.55
CA ARG A 271 10.89 -4.23 6.45
C ARG A 271 10.38 -4.26 4.99
N LEU A 272 11.14 -4.86 4.07
CA LEU A 272 10.81 -4.93 2.65
C LEU A 272 10.17 -6.28 2.31
N PRO A 273 9.20 -6.31 1.39
CA PRO A 273 8.40 -7.49 1.11
C PRO A 273 9.20 -8.60 0.40
N PHE A 274 8.63 -9.80 0.46
CA PHE A 274 9.00 -10.95 -0.37
C PHE A 274 9.01 -10.54 -1.86
N SER A 275 9.99 -11.03 -2.63
CA SER A 275 9.80 -11.07 -4.08
C SER A 275 8.77 -12.15 -4.38
N LEU A 276 7.70 -11.78 -5.06
CA LEU A 276 6.79 -12.71 -5.70
C LEU A 276 7.25 -13.02 -7.13
#